data_AF-A0AAV0MXN7-F1
#
_entry.id   AF-A0AAV0MXN7-F1
#
_cell.length_a   1.000
_cell.length_b   1.000
_cell.length_c   1.000
_cell.angle_alpha   90.00
_cell.angle_beta   90.00
_cell.angle_gamma   90.00
#
_symmetry.space_group_name_H-M   'P 1'
#
loop_
_entity.id
_entity.type
_entity.pdbx_description
1 polymer ?
#
loop_
_entity_poly.entity_id
_entity_poly.type
_entity_poly.pdbx_seq_one_letter_code
_entity_poly.pdbx_strand_id
1 'polypeptide(L)'
;MHPHLRTILFQYNCISLGLALAAVAAILSQRDLLACVLFCLSLNHKQMSTYFAPAFFSHLLGKCLRRKHPLLEISKLGLVVLGTFAMVWWPYLHSRDAALQVLSRLAPFERGIYEDYVANFWCTSSVLIKWKRLFPTQSLRLFSMVATILACLPSMIQQILAPSSKGFLYGLLNSSLSFYLFSFQVHEKSILLPLLPATLLAMEWPRPFKLLTHYALFSMFPLVCRDNLILPYIALYALCIFLYHPPGGRWDDSKRQGSTPLSLVSVLLTLAYLGSLVLHIVYLTVRPPERYPFLFEALIMLLSFSHFVLFAFHTNTKQWMLSGHLIGSDKGKKQH
;
A
#
# COMPACT_ATOMS: atom_id res chain seq x y z
N MET A 1 -19.63 -18.71 23.73
CA MET A 1 -20.06 -17.75 22.70
C MET A 1 -19.58 -16.37 23.14
N HIS A 2 -18.38 -15.93 22.73
CA HIS A 2 -17.83 -14.62 23.15
C HIS A 2 -18.24 -13.53 22.14
N PRO A 3 -19.11 -12.58 22.51
CA PRO A 3 -19.59 -11.54 21.60
C PRO A 3 -18.54 -10.46 21.25
N HIS A 4 -17.38 -10.46 21.91
CA HIS A 4 -16.31 -9.48 21.64
C HIS A 4 -15.38 -9.84 20.46
N LEU A 5 -15.43 -11.06 19.94
CA LEU A 5 -14.53 -11.50 18.86
C LEU A 5 -15.02 -11.19 17.43
N ARG A 6 -16.28 -10.78 17.24
CA ARG A 6 -16.84 -10.59 15.88
C ARG A 6 -16.52 -9.25 15.22
N THR A 7 -16.03 -8.27 15.97
CA THR A 7 -16.13 -6.86 15.53
C THR A 7 -14.90 -6.35 14.79
N ILE A 8 -13.74 -7.01 14.90
CA ILE A 8 -12.49 -6.47 14.36
C ILE A 8 -12.39 -6.73 12.85
N LEU A 9 -12.84 -7.88 12.34
CA LEU A 9 -12.77 -8.21 10.89
C LEU A 9 -14.04 -7.91 10.07
N PHE A 10 -15.18 -7.59 10.72
CA PHE A 10 -16.38 -7.14 10.02
C PHE A 10 -16.21 -5.68 9.56
N GLN A 11 -15.42 -5.49 8.50
CA GLN A 11 -15.16 -4.19 7.92
C GLN A 11 -15.67 -4.13 6.48
N TYR A 12 -16.38 -3.05 6.15
CA TYR A 12 -16.81 -2.73 4.79
C TYR A 12 -15.67 -2.18 3.92
N ASN A 13 -14.48 -2.77 4.01
CA ASN A 13 -13.30 -2.36 3.22
C ASN A 13 -13.53 -2.58 1.73
N CYS A 14 -14.33 -3.59 1.37
CA CYS A 14 -14.63 -3.94 -0.01
C CYS A 14 -15.35 -2.82 -0.78
N ILE A 15 -16.19 -2.01 -0.12
CA ILE A 15 -16.88 -0.90 -0.78
C ILE A 15 -15.86 0.16 -1.20
N SER A 16 -15.02 0.60 -0.26
CA SER A 16 -13.98 1.61 -0.53
C SER A 16 -12.97 1.13 -1.57
N LEU A 17 -12.49 -0.11 -1.42
CA LEU A 17 -11.54 -0.72 -2.36
C LEU A 17 -12.17 -0.96 -3.74
N GLY A 18 -13.44 -1.35 -3.79
CA GLY A 18 -14.20 -1.53 -5.03
C GLY A 18 -14.39 -0.21 -5.78
N LEU A 19 -14.72 0.88 -5.07
CA LEU A 19 -14.79 2.22 -5.66
C LEU A 19 -13.42 2.71 -6.15
N ALA A 20 -12.35 2.46 -5.38
CA ALA A 20 -10.99 2.77 -5.80
C ALA A 20 -10.60 1.99 -7.06
N LEU A 21 -10.90 0.68 -7.11
CA LEU A 21 -10.66 -0.17 -8.28
C LEU A 21 -11.47 0.29 -9.50
N ALA A 22 -12.73 0.67 -9.30
CA ALA A 22 -13.56 1.23 -10.37
C ALA A 22 -12.98 2.57 -10.89
N ALA A 23 -12.43 3.41 -10.01
CA ALA A 23 -11.71 4.62 -10.41
C ALA A 23 -10.44 4.29 -11.21
N VAL A 24 -9.67 3.28 -10.80
CA VAL A 24 -8.51 2.79 -11.56
C VAL A 24 -8.93 2.32 -12.95
N ALA A 25 -9.99 1.50 -13.03
CA ALA A 25 -10.53 1.04 -14.31
C ALA A 25 -10.97 2.21 -15.20
N ALA A 26 -11.62 3.22 -14.64
CA ALA A 26 -12.02 4.43 -15.38
C ALA A 26 -10.82 5.21 -15.93
N ILE A 27 -9.71 5.34 -15.19
CA ILE A 27 -8.45 5.92 -15.71
C ILE A 27 -7.91 5.10 -16.88
N LEU A 28 -7.86 3.77 -16.73
CA LEU A 28 -7.36 2.89 -17.78
C LEU A 28 -8.23 2.96 -19.04
N SER A 29 -9.55 3.15 -18.88
CA SER A 29 -10.50 3.39 -19.97
C SER A 29 -10.55 4.84 -20.46
N GLN A 30 -9.61 5.70 -20.05
CA GLN A 30 -9.53 7.12 -20.46
C GLN A 30 -10.74 7.99 -20.05
N ARG A 31 -11.51 7.57 -19.05
CA ARG A 31 -12.68 8.30 -18.50
C ARG A 31 -12.30 9.05 -17.23
N ASP A 32 -11.48 10.09 -17.38
CA ASP A 32 -10.84 10.79 -16.25
C ASP A 32 -11.85 11.43 -15.27
N LEU A 33 -12.95 12.00 -15.78
CA LEU A 33 -13.98 12.62 -14.94
C LEU A 33 -14.69 11.60 -14.05
N LEU A 34 -15.05 10.44 -14.63
CA LEU A 34 -15.68 9.35 -13.88
C LEU A 34 -14.71 8.81 -12.82
N ALA A 35 -13.42 8.69 -13.16
CA ALA A 35 -12.40 8.30 -12.20
C ALA A 35 -12.31 9.27 -11.01
N CYS A 36 -12.36 10.58 -11.24
CA CYS A 36 -12.39 11.58 -10.18
C CYS A 36 -13.60 11.39 -9.25
N VAL A 37 -14.82 11.23 -9.81
CA VAL A 37 -16.04 11.01 -9.02
C VAL A 37 -15.90 9.74 -8.17
N LEU A 38 -15.56 8.60 -8.79
CA LEU A 38 -15.44 7.31 -8.10
C LEU A 38 -14.36 7.33 -7.02
N PHE A 39 -13.21 7.98 -7.28
CA PHE A 39 -12.16 8.11 -6.29
C PHE A 39 -12.57 9.02 -5.13
N CYS A 40 -13.28 10.12 -5.39
CA CYS A 40 -13.85 10.96 -4.32
C CYS A 40 -14.83 10.18 -3.45
N LEU A 41 -15.71 9.35 -4.04
CA LEU A 41 -16.61 8.49 -3.29
C LEU A 41 -15.84 7.47 -2.43
N SER A 42 -14.77 6.88 -2.96
CA SER A 42 -13.89 5.99 -2.19
C SER A 42 -13.24 6.72 -1.00
N LEU A 43 -12.68 7.91 -1.21
CA LEU A 43 -12.06 8.72 -0.16
C LEU A 43 -13.04 9.08 0.95
N ASN A 44 -14.27 9.46 0.60
CA ASN A 44 -15.30 9.82 1.57
C ASN A 44 -15.87 8.61 2.31
N HIS A 45 -15.88 7.42 1.70
CA HIS A 45 -16.28 6.19 2.38
C HIS A 45 -15.23 5.73 3.40
N LYS A 46 -13.93 5.80 3.05
CA LYS A 46 -12.84 5.47 3.98
C LYS A 46 -11.60 6.30 3.68
N GLN A 47 -11.19 7.13 4.64
CA GLN A 47 -10.05 8.04 4.51
C GLN A 47 -8.72 7.33 4.20
N MET A 48 -8.61 6.03 4.48
CA MET A 48 -7.45 5.22 4.13
C MET A 48 -7.18 5.15 2.61
N SER A 49 -8.20 5.40 1.75
CA SER A 49 -8.01 5.50 0.30
C SER A 49 -7.09 6.67 -0.12
N THR A 50 -6.77 7.59 0.81
CA THR A 50 -5.79 8.68 0.59
C THR A 50 -4.41 8.16 0.21
N TYR A 51 -4.09 6.90 0.52
CA TYR A 51 -2.83 6.25 0.16
C TYR A 51 -2.63 6.19 -1.37
N PHE A 52 -3.73 6.21 -2.14
CA PHE A 52 -3.72 6.24 -3.60
C PHE A 52 -3.72 7.67 -4.17
N ALA A 53 -4.06 8.69 -3.37
CA ALA A 53 -4.31 10.04 -3.85
C ALA A 53 -3.10 10.66 -4.58
N PRO A 54 -1.85 10.52 -4.11
CA PRO A 54 -0.70 11.05 -4.85
C PRO A 54 -0.50 10.43 -6.23
N ALA A 55 -0.83 9.15 -6.41
CA ALA A 55 -0.78 8.49 -7.71
C ALA A 55 -1.87 8.99 -8.66
N PHE A 56 -3.11 9.11 -8.20
CA PHE A 56 -4.20 9.71 -8.99
C PHE A 56 -3.90 11.16 -9.37
N PHE A 57 -3.45 11.96 -8.40
CA PHE A 57 -3.10 13.35 -8.60
C PHE A 57 -1.97 13.51 -9.63
N SER A 58 -0.84 12.83 -9.41
CA SER A 58 0.34 12.93 -10.28
C SER A 58 0.04 12.49 -11.72
N HIS A 59 -0.72 11.41 -11.90
CA HIS A 59 -1.11 10.91 -13.22
C HIS A 59 -2.05 11.87 -13.96
N LEU A 60 -3.13 12.32 -13.31
CA LEU A 60 -4.10 13.25 -13.91
C LEU A 60 -3.44 14.60 -14.22
N LEU A 61 -2.63 15.13 -13.29
CA LEU A 61 -1.88 16.36 -13.50
C LEU A 61 -0.92 16.24 -14.69
N GLY A 62 -0.12 15.18 -14.76
CA GLY A 62 0.78 14.91 -15.89
C GLY A 62 0.04 14.83 -17.23
N LYS A 63 -1.16 14.22 -17.24
CA LYS A 63 -2.01 14.15 -18.44
C LYS A 63 -2.56 15.52 -18.85
N CYS A 64 -3.01 16.33 -17.91
CA CYS A 64 -3.52 17.68 -18.16
C CYS A 64 -2.42 18.63 -18.67
N LEU A 65 -1.22 18.58 -18.08
CA LEU A 65 -0.08 19.43 -18.47
C LEU A 65 0.37 19.20 -19.93
N ARG A 66 0.07 18.04 -20.52
CA ARG A 66 0.38 17.71 -21.92
C ARG A 66 -0.70 18.12 -22.92
N ARG A 67 -1.85 18.61 -22.47
CA ARG A 67 -2.94 19.09 -23.34
C ARG A 67 -2.66 20.53 -23.79
N LYS A 68 -3.33 20.98 -24.87
CA LYS A 68 -3.18 22.33 -25.42
C LYS A 68 -3.53 23.44 -24.39
N HIS A 69 -4.55 23.22 -23.55
CA HIS A 69 -5.00 24.17 -22.52
C HIS A 69 -4.96 23.54 -21.13
N PRO A 70 -3.79 23.49 -20.47
CA PRO A 70 -3.60 22.73 -19.23
C PRO A 70 -4.44 23.29 -18.07
N LEU A 71 -4.54 24.61 -17.93
CA LEU A 71 -5.30 25.24 -16.84
C LEU A 71 -6.80 24.93 -16.91
N LEU A 72 -7.36 24.86 -18.12
CA LEU A 72 -8.78 24.58 -18.33
C LEU A 72 -9.11 23.13 -17.96
N GLU A 73 -8.26 22.19 -18.36
CA GLU A 73 -8.42 20.76 -18.00
C GLU A 73 -8.26 20.54 -16.48
N ILE A 74 -7.28 21.18 -15.85
CA ILE A 74 -7.10 21.12 -14.39
C ILE A 74 -8.33 21.69 -13.68
N SER A 75 -8.83 22.85 -14.14
CA SER A 75 -10.03 23.48 -13.57
C SER A 75 -11.26 22.60 -13.70
N LYS A 76 -11.42 21.92 -14.85
CA LYS A 76 -12.51 20.97 -15.09
C LYS A 76 -12.47 19.79 -14.14
N LEU A 77 -11.30 19.17 -13.94
CA LEU A 77 -11.14 18.09 -12.95
C LEU A 77 -11.40 18.60 -11.53
N GLY A 78 -10.86 19.77 -11.19
CA GLY A 78 -11.06 20.42 -9.89
C GLY A 78 -12.54 20.67 -9.59
N LEU A 79 -13.31 21.16 -10.57
CA LEU A 79 -14.74 21.40 -10.42
C LEU A 79 -15.51 20.10 -10.16
N VAL A 80 -15.18 19.00 -10.85
CA VAL A 80 -15.81 17.69 -10.62
C VAL A 80 -15.49 17.17 -9.22
N VAL A 81 -14.24 17.28 -8.77
CA VAL A 81 -13.83 16.88 -7.41
C VAL A 81 -14.57 17.70 -6.37
N LEU A 82 -14.52 19.03 -6.46
CA LEU A 82 -15.20 19.93 -5.52
C LEU A 82 -16.72 19.72 -5.50
N GLY A 83 -17.34 19.55 -6.68
CA GLY A 83 -18.77 19.27 -6.78
C GLY A 83 -19.16 17.94 -6.13
N THR A 84 -18.35 16.89 -6.32
CA THR A 84 -18.60 15.58 -5.68
C THR A 84 -18.43 15.67 -4.16
N PHE A 85 -17.38 16.33 -3.67
CA PHE A 85 -17.20 16.56 -2.24
C PHE A 85 -18.32 17.40 -1.63
N ALA A 86 -18.74 18.48 -2.29
CA ALA A 86 -19.84 19.32 -1.83
C ALA A 86 -21.16 18.55 -1.75
N MET A 87 -21.44 17.66 -2.71
CA MET A 87 -22.63 16.81 -2.70
C MET A 87 -22.62 15.81 -1.53
N VAL A 88 -21.48 15.15 -1.30
CA VAL A 88 -21.34 14.17 -0.19
C VAL A 88 -21.39 14.87 1.17
N TRP A 89 -20.76 16.04 1.28
CA TRP A 89 -20.69 16.81 2.53
C TRP A 89 -21.91 17.70 2.75
N TRP A 90 -22.81 17.81 1.76
CA TRP A 90 -24.00 18.67 1.81
C TRP A 90 -24.76 18.64 3.15
N PRO A 91 -25.04 17.46 3.77
CA PRO A 91 -25.74 17.40 5.05
C PRO A 91 -25.01 18.09 6.20
N TYR A 92 -23.68 18.18 6.13
CA TYR A 92 -22.81 18.70 7.19
C TYR A 92 -22.39 20.15 6.96
N LEU A 93 -22.63 20.71 5.77
CA LEU A 93 -22.27 22.09 5.43
C LEU A 93 -23.22 23.13 6.06
N HIS A 94 -24.31 22.71 6.71
CA HIS A 94 -25.27 23.62 7.34
C HIS A 94 -24.69 24.36 8.55
N SER A 95 -23.76 23.74 9.29
CA SER A 95 -23.06 24.39 10.40
C SER A 95 -21.56 24.11 10.33
N ARG A 96 -20.74 25.15 10.53
CA ARG A 96 -19.28 25.02 10.61
C ARG A 96 -18.87 24.08 11.74
N ASP A 97 -19.59 24.10 12.85
CA ASP A 97 -19.30 23.26 14.01
C ASP A 97 -19.54 21.77 13.70
N ALA A 98 -20.60 21.47 12.95
CA ALA A 98 -20.89 20.11 12.51
C ALA A 98 -19.79 19.57 11.58
N ALA A 99 -19.33 20.37 10.62
CA ALA A 99 -18.24 19.99 9.73
C ALA A 99 -16.92 19.78 10.49
N LEU A 100 -16.57 20.66 11.43
CA LEU A 100 -15.38 20.52 12.26
C LEU A 100 -15.44 19.30 13.18
N GLN A 101 -16.62 18.97 13.70
CA GLN A 101 -16.81 17.77 14.53
C GLN A 101 -16.67 16.48 13.70
N VAL A 102 -17.14 16.45 12.46
CA VAL A 102 -16.91 15.34 11.54
C VAL A 102 -15.42 15.21 11.21
N LEU A 103 -14.74 16.33 10.95
CA LEU A 103 -13.32 16.35 10.63
C LEU A 103 -12.44 15.87 11.81
N SER A 104 -12.73 16.32 13.03
CA SER A 104 -11.99 15.90 14.22
C SER A 104 -12.16 14.41 14.54
N ARG A 105 -13.30 13.82 14.16
CA ARG A 105 -13.55 12.37 14.25
C ARG A 105 -12.88 11.57 13.14
N LEU A 106 -12.80 12.12 11.93
CA LEU A 106 -12.13 11.47 10.78
C LEU A 106 -10.62 11.35 10.97
N ALA A 107 -9.99 12.36 11.58
CA ALA A 107 -8.56 12.40 11.88
C ALA A 107 -8.35 12.53 13.40
N PRO A 108 -8.45 11.43 14.18
CA PRO A 108 -8.20 11.47 15.61
C PRO A 108 -6.71 11.73 15.88
N PHE A 109 -6.39 12.98 16.21
CA PHE A 109 -5.02 13.43 16.45
C PHE A 109 -4.43 12.96 17.79
N GLU A 110 -5.22 12.25 18.60
CA GLU A 110 -4.87 11.84 19.97
C GLU A 110 -4.20 10.47 20.05
N ARG A 111 -4.17 9.70 18.96
CA ARG A 111 -3.61 8.35 18.96
C ARG A 111 -2.08 8.37 18.88
N GLY A 112 -1.40 7.69 19.79
CA GLY A 112 0.05 7.66 19.90
C GLY A 112 0.76 6.85 18.81
N ILE A 113 2.07 7.06 18.69
CA ILE A 113 2.96 6.31 17.78
C ILE A 113 3.13 4.86 18.23
N TYR A 114 2.99 3.88 17.33
CA TYR A 114 3.13 2.42 17.55
C TYR A 114 2.29 1.85 18.70
N GLU A 115 1.04 2.29 18.85
CA GLU A 115 0.10 1.53 19.69
C GLU A 115 -0.23 0.16 19.07
N ASP A 116 -0.14 0.07 17.74
CA ASP A 116 -0.36 -1.15 16.95
C ASP A 116 0.99 -1.69 16.43
N TYR A 117 1.21 -3.00 16.50
CA TYR A 117 2.47 -3.64 16.07
C TYR A 117 2.46 -3.85 14.56
N VAL A 118 2.96 -2.86 13.83
CA VAL A 118 2.93 -2.83 12.37
C VAL A 118 4.33 -2.90 11.78
N ALA A 119 4.49 -3.54 10.62
CA ALA A 119 5.72 -3.60 9.85
C ALA A 119 6.00 -2.26 9.12
N ASN A 120 6.11 -1.17 9.87
CA ASN A 120 6.48 0.15 9.38
C ASN A 120 7.87 0.58 9.92
N PHE A 121 8.51 1.54 9.25
CA PHE A 121 9.88 1.99 9.57
C PHE A 121 10.02 2.39 11.03
N TRP A 122 8.98 3.08 11.46
CA TRP A 122 8.79 3.70 12.71
C TRP A 122 8.76 2.63 13.85
N CYS A 123 7.93 1.59 13.75
CA CYS A 123 7.80 0.52 14.75
C CYS A 123 9.05 -0.36 14.76
N THR A 124 9.59 -0.70 13.59
CA THR A 124 10.80 -1.51 13.48
C THR A 124 12.02 -0.80 14.06
N SER A 125 12.21 0.49 13.77
CA SER A 125 13.31 1.29 14.32
C SER A 125 13.14 1.56 15.81
N SER A 126 11.93 1.47 16.37
CA SER A 126 11.67 1.67 17.81
C SER A 126 12.38 0.66 18.73
N VAL A 127 12.79 -0.49 18.18
CA VAL A 127 13.59 -1.50 18.87
C VAL A 127 14.97 -0.94 19.20
N LEU A 128 15.58 -0.21 18.25
CA LEU A 128 16.91 0.37 18.36
C LEU A 128 16.88 1.80 18.92
N ILE A 129 15.94 2.62 18.43
CA ILE A 129 15.83 4.06 18.72
C ILE A 129 14.53 4.32 19.47
N LYS A 130 14.62 4.75 20.73
CA LYS A 130 13.42 5.08 21.52
C LYS A 130 12.88 6.47 21.16
N TRP A 131 12.25 6.59 20.00
CA TRP A 131 11.69 7.84 19.45
C TRP A 131 10.85 8.65 20.45
N LYS A 132 9.96 7.99 21.21
CA LYS A 132 9.11 8.65 22.23
C LYS A 132 9.88 9.30 23.38
N ARG A 133 11.13 8.86 23.64
CA ARG A 133 12.00 9.46 24.65
C ARG A 133 12.79 10.64 24.09
N LEU A 134 13.04 10.64 22.79
CA LEU A 134 13.89 11.63 22.13
C LEU A 134 13.10 12.84 21.62
N PHE A 135 11.84 12.65 21.21
CA PHE A 135 11.05 13.70 20.57
C PHE A 135 9.59 13.73 21.03
N PRO A 136 8.95 14.91 21.06
CA PRO A 136 7.53 15.03 21.32
C PRO A 136 6.70 14.51 20.14
N THR A 137 5.46 14.09 20.42
CA THR A 137 4.52 13.53 19.43
C THR A 137 4.27 14.45 18.24
N GLN A 138 4.30 15.78 18.44
CA GLN A 138 4.14 16.77 17.37
C GLN A 138 5.27 16.69 16.33
N SER A 139 6.54 16.66 16.78
CA SER A 139 7.70 16.56 15.88
C SER A 139 7.72 15.24 15.13
N LEU A 140 7.37 14.13 15.80
CA LEU A 140 7.32 12.82 15.15
C LEU A 140 6.22 12.74 14.07
N ARG A 141 5.07 13.42 14.27
CA ARG A 141 4.05 13.59 13.21
C ARG A 141 4.65 14.28 11.99
N LEU A 142 5.38 15.37 12.19
CA LEU A 142 6.02 16.08 11.10
C LEU A 142 7.06 15.22 10.38
N PHE A 143 7.93 14.52 11.12
CA PHE A 143 8.94 13.65 10.52
C PHE A 143 8.33 12.53 9.68
N SER A 144 7.26 11.89 10.18
CA SER A 144 6.53 10.88 9.41
C SER A 144 5.85 11.44 8.16
N MET A 145 5.22 12.62 8.26
CA MET A 145 4.64 13.30 7.10
C MET A 145 5.69 13.62 6.04
N VAL A 146 6.82 14.19 6.44
CA VAL A 146 7.93 14.50 5.54
C VAL A 146 8.50 13.22 4.92
N ALA A 147 8.74 12.17 5.72
CA ALA A 147 9.25 10.89 5.24
C ALA A 147 8.29 10.24 4.21
N THR A 148 6.98 10.25 4.46
CA THR A 148 5.98 9.75 3.51
C THR A 148 5.97 10.55 2.22
N ILE A 149 6.00 11.89 2.30
CA ILE A 149 6.03 12.74 1.11
C ILE A 149 7.29 12.47 0.30
N LEU A 150 8.46 12.43 0.95
CA LEU A 150 9.74 12.15 0.29
C LEU A 150 9.77 10.75 -0.36
N ALA A 151 9.16 9.74 0.26
CA ALA A 151 9.06 8.40 -0.30
C ALA A 151 8.10 8.34 -1.53
N CYS A 152 7.00 9.10 -1.50
CA CYS A 152 6.07 9.21 -2.63
C CYS A 152 6.62 10.03 -3.80
N LEU A 153 7.46 11.04 -3.50
CA LEU A 153 7.90 12.07 -4.45
C LEU A 153 8.51 11.50 -5.76
N PRO A 154 9.44 10.52 -5.74
CA PRO A 154 10.03 10.00 -6.97
C PRO A 154 8.99 9.40 -7.90
N SER A 155 8.00 8.70 -7.35
CA SER A 155 6.92 8.09 -8.13
C SER A 155 5.98 9.15 -8.72
N MET A 156 5.66 10.18 -7.95
CA MET A 156 4.83 11.31 -8.42
C MET A 156 5.52 12.07 -9.54
N ILE A 157 6.81 12.41 -9.37
CA ILE A 157 7.60 13.12 -10.38
C ILE A 157 7.64 12.30 -11.68
N GLN A 158 7.89 11.00 -11.59
CA GLN A 158 7.91 10.13 -12.77
C GLN A 158 6.55 10.18 -13.51
N GLN A 159 5.42 10.10 -12.80
CA GLN A 159 4.10 10.15 -13.43
C GLN A 159 3.74 11.52 -14.01
N ILE A 160 4.17 12.61 -13.39
CA ILE A 160 3.97 13.96 -13.92
C ILE A 160 4.78 14.14 -15.22
N LEU A 161 6.03 13.68 -15.23
CA LEU A 161 6.92 13.81 -16.38
C LEU A 161 6.50 12.90 -17.54
N ALA A 162 6.11 11.66 -17.27
CA ALA A 162 5.74 10.66 -18.27
C ALA A 162 4.50 9.86 -17.84
N PRO A 163 3.29 10.43 -17.98
CA PRO A 163 2.05 9.75 -17.65
C PRO A 163 1.85 8.54 -18.57
N SER A 164 1.68 7.37 -17.97
CA SER A 164 1.47 6.10 -18.67
C SER A 164 0.53 5.24 -17.85
N SER A 165 -0.36 4.47 -18.49
CA SER A 165 -1.30 3.59 -17.79
C SER A 165 -0.59 2.55 -16.93
N LYS A 166 0.54 2.00 -17.40
CA LYS A 166 1.35 1.07 -16.58
C LYS A 166 2.06 1.79 -15.45
N GLY A 167 2.67 2.94 -15.75
CA GLY A 167 3.34 3.77 -14.75
C GLY A 167 2.38 4.24 -13.64
N PHE A 168 1.10 4.45 -13.96
CA PHE A 168 0.06 4.74 -12.99
C PHE A 168 -0.17 3.59 -12.00
N LEU A 169 -0.21 2.34 -12.46
CA LEU A 169 -0.33 1.17 -11.58
C LEU A 169 0.88 1.03 -10.64
N TYR A 170 2.09 1.24 -11.15
CA TYR A 170 3.30 1.33 -10.31
C TYR A 170 3.23 2.53 -9.35
N GLY A 171 2.67 3.65 -9.80
CA GLY A 171 2.45 4.83 -8.98
C GLY A 171 1.52 4.57 -7.80
N LEU A 172 0.41 3.88 -8.03
CA LEU A 172 -0.52 3.45 -6.98
C LEU A 172 0.17 2.53 -5.97
N LEU A 173 0.95 1.56 -6.46
CA LEU A 173 1.70 0.63 -5.62
C LEU A 173 2.76 1.35 -4.77
N ASN A 174 3.58 2.20 -5.39
CA ASN A 174 4.66 2.93 -4.71
C ASN A 174 4.13 3.97 -3.73
N SER A 175 3.06 4.69 -4.08
CA SER A 175 2.39 5.63 -3.19
C SER A 175 1.84 4.90 -1.96
N SER A 176 1.04 3.85 -2.16
CA SER A 176 0.43 3.11 -1.05
C SER A 176 1.46 2.42 -0.15
N LEU A 177 2.55 1.87 -0.70
CA LEU A 177 3.68 1.35 0.09
C LEU A 177 4.37 2.45 0.90
N SER A 178 4.57 3.63 0.32
CA SER A 178 5.21 4.76 1.02
C SER A 178 4.39 5.22 2.23
N PHE A 179 3.07 5.31 2.09
CA PHE A 179 2.19 5.58 3.24
C PHE A 179 2.22 4.43 4.25
N TYR A 180 2.20 3.17 3.82
CA TYR A 180 2.28 2.04 4.74
C TYR A 180 3.59 2.01 5.55
N LEU A 181 4.73 2.31 4.91
CA LEU A 181 6.05 2.22 5.54
C LEU A 181 6.38 3.42 6.44
N PHE A 182 5.95 4.63 6.07
CA PHE A 182 6.42 5.87 6.70
C PHE A 182 5.32 6.74 7.33
N SER A 183 4.03 6.40 7.19
CA SER A 183 2.97 7.18 7.85
C SER A 183 3.01 7.02 9.37
N PHE A 184 2.57 8.06 10.07
CA PHE A 184 2.47 8.13 11.52
C PHE A 184 1.52 7.06 12.10
N GLN A 185 0.34 6.97 11.49
CA GLN A 185 -0.73 6.06 11.87
C GLN A 185 -0.90 5.06 10.74
N VAL A 186 -0.55 3.81 11.03
CA VAL A 186 -0.74 2.68 10.13
C VAL A 186 -1.30 1.55 10.98
N HIS A 187 -2.30 0.86 10.44
CA HIS A 187 -2.83 -0.38 11.04
C HIS A 187 -2.29 -1.59 10.29
N GLU A 188 -2.23 -2.76 10.94
CA GLU A 188 -1.77 -4.00 10.31
C GLU A 188 -2.55 -4.28 9.01
N LYS A 189 -3.86 -4.01 9.02
CA LYS A 189 -4.78 -4.19 7.89
C LYS A 189 -4.51 -3.30 6.67
N SER A 190 -3.78 -2.21 6.86
CA SER A 190 -3.53 -1.22 5.80
C SER A 190 -2.64 -1.77 4.68
N ILE A 191 -1.95 -2.90 4.90
CA ILE A 191 -1.17 -3.61 3.86
C ILE A 191 -2.06 -4.08 2.68
N LEU A 192 -3.38 -4.20 2.88
CA LEU A 192 -4.34 -4.46 1.82
C LEU A 192 -4.35 -3.36 0.75
N LEU A 193 -4.01 -2.12 1.11
CA LEU A 193 -4.00 -0.99 0.18
C LEU A 193 -2.87 -1.14 -0.85
N PRO A 194 -1.59 -1.39 -0.47
CA PRO A 194 -0.56 -1.85 -1.41
C PRO A 194 -0.88 -3.12 -2.18
N LEU A 195 -1.59 -4.06 -1.55
CA LEU A 195 -1.89 -5.34 -2.19
C LEU A 195 -2.84 -5.18 -3.38
N LEU A 196 -3.78 -4.22 -3.35
CA LEU A 196 -4.72 -3.95 -4.44
C LEU A 196 -4.04 -3.61 -5.78
N PRO A 197 -3.15 -2.61 -5.90
CA PRO A 197 -2.43 -2.36 -7.14
C PRO A 197 -1.42 -3.48 -7.45
N ALA A 198 -0.91 -4.19 -6.43
CA ALA A 198 -0.04 -5.35 -6.66
C ALA A 198 -0.78 -6.51 -7.34
N THR A 199 -2.06 -6.77 -7.01
CA THR A 199 -2.85 -7.81 -7.69
C THR A 199 -3.10 -7.47 -9.15
N LEU A 200 -3.29 -6.19 -9.48
CA LEU A 200 -3.42 -5.73 -10.88
C LEU A 200 -2.12 -5.93 -11.68
N LEU A 201 -0.96 -5.88 -11.01
CA LEU A 201 0.35 -6.12 -11.60
C LEU A 201 0.81 -7.59 -11.51
N ALA A 202 0.01 -8.48 -10.89
CA ALA A 202 0.40 -9.87 -10.62
C ALA A 202 0.69 -10.67 -11.90
N MET A 203 0.00 -10.37 -13.00
CA MET A 203 0.18 -11.03 -14.29
C MET A 203 1.53 -10.69 -14.95
N GLU A 204 2.08 -9.50 -14.69
CA GLU A 204 3.38 -9.09 -15.26
C GLU A 204 4.56 -9.63 -14.44
N TRP A 205 4.42 -9.69 -13.10
CA TRP A 205 5.49 -10.06 -12.17
C TRP A 205 5.00 -11.06 -11.10
N PRO A 206 4.86 -12.35 -11.45
CA PRO A 206 4.28 -13.33 -10.53
C PRO A 206 5.18 -13.59 -9.31
N ARG A 207 6.51 -13.61 -9.45
CA ARG A 207 7.43 -13.94 -8.34
C ARG A 207 7.44 -12.86 -7.23
N PRO A 208 7.63 -11.56 -7.53
CA PRO A 208 7.56 -10.51 -6.50
C PRO A 208 6.17 -10.41 -5.86
N PHE A 209 5.10 -10.64 -6.63
CA PHE A 209 3.74 -10.64 -6.11
C PHE A 209 3.47 -11.79 -5.11
N LYS A 210 3.93 -13.01 -5.42
CA LYS A 210 3.87 -14.16 -4.49
C LYS A 210 4.55 -13.82 -3.16
N LEU A 211 5.75 -13.25 -3.23
CA LEU A 211 6.54 -12.88 -2.06
C LEU A 211 5.85 -11.78 -1.23
N LEU A 212 5.34 -10.73 -1.87
CA LEU A 212 4.60 -9.67 -1.19
C LEU A 212 3.36 -10.22 -0.47
N THR A 213 2.59 -11.08 -1.15
CA THR A 213 1.38 -11.70 -0.57
C THR A 213 1.73 -12.57 0.64
N HIS A 214 2.82 -13.35 0.57
CA HIS A 214 3.32 -14.14 1.69
C HIS A 214 3.64 -13.27 2.91
N TYR A 215 4.47 -12.23 2.74
CA TYR A 215 4.85 -11.36 3.86
C TYR A 215 3.72 -10.47 4.35
N ALA A 216 2.74 -10.14 3.50
CA ALA A 216 1.52 -9.44 3.91
C ALA A 216 0.61 -10.32 4.79
N LEU A 217 0.48 -11.61 4.48
CA LEU A 217 -0.22 -12.56 5.35
C LEU A 217 0.55 -12.78 6.66
N PHE A 218 1.87 -12.95 6.56
CA PHE A 218 2.74 -13.14 7.72
C PHE A 218 2.73 -11.95 8.68
N SER A 219 2.72 -10.71 8.19
CA SER A 219 2.64 -9.52 9.05
C SER A 219 1.29 -9.41 9.78
N MET A 220 0.22 -10.00 9.25
CA MET A 220 -1.07 -10.06 9.94
C MET A 220 -1.21 -11.23 10.92
N PHE A 221 -0.25 -12.16 10.96
CA PHE A 221 -0.38 -13.39 11.74
C PHE A 221 -0.62 -13.15 13.25
N PRO A 222 0.10 -12.23 13.95
CA PRO A 222 -0.18 -11.96 15.37
C PRO A 222 -1.61 -11.49 15.62
N LEU A 223 -2.17 -10.67 14.71
CA LEU A 223 -3.54 -10.17 14.80
C LEU A 223 -4.56 -11.31 14.65
N VAL A 224 -4.34 -12.21 13.69
CA VAL A 224 -5.19 -13.39 13.48
C VAL A 224 -5.21 -14.31 14.71
N CYS A 225 -4.07 -14.47 15.37
CA CYS A 225 -3.98 -15.24 16.62
C CYS A 225 -4.79 -14.59 17.75
N ARG A 226 -4.73 -13.26 17.91
CA ARG A 226 -5.53 -12.53 18.90
C ARG A 226 -7.04 -12.70 18.66
N ASP A 227 -7.45 -12.76 17.40
CA ASP A 227 -8.85 -12.95 16.99
C ASP A 227 -9.29 -14.44 16.96
N ASN A 228 -8.43 -15.40 17.34
CA ASN A 228 -8.69 -16.85 17.29
C ASN A 228 -9.10 -17.37 15.90
N LEU A 229 -8.63 -16.75 14.82
CA LEU A 229 -8.97 -17.07 13.42
C LEU A 229 -7.88 -17.90 12.70
N ILE A 230 -7.16 -18.74 13.45
CA ILE A 230 -6.02 -19.52 12.94
C ILE A 230 -6.45 -20.49 11.83
N LEU A 231 -7.61 -21.15 11.99
CA LEU A 231 -8.10 -22.13 11.00
C LEU A 231 -8.41 -21.47 9.63
N PRO A 232 -9.18 -20.36 9.55
CA PRO A 232 -9.33 -19.60 8.29
C PRO A 232 -7.99 -19.15 7.68
N TYR A 233 -7.03 -18.75 8.50
CA TYR A 233 -5.71 -18.33 8.01
C TYR A 233 -4.95 -19.48 7.35
N ILE A 234 -4.88 -20.65 7.98
CA ILE A 234 -4.23 -21.84 7.41
C ILE A 234 -4.93 -22.25 6.11
N ALA A 235 -6.27 -22.25 6.10
CA ALA A 235 -7.05 -22.59 4.90
C ALA A 235 -6.78 -21.63 3.74
N LEU A 236 -6.77 -20.32 3.99
CA LEU A 236 -6.51 -19.32 2.96
C LEU A 236 -5.05 -19.36 2.48
N TYR A 237 -4.11 -19.57 3.38
CA TYR A 237 -2.69 -19.72 3.05
C TYR A 237 -2.45 -20.96 2.18
N ALA A 238 -3.07 -22.10 2.52
CA ALA A 238 -3.05 -23.31 1.70
C ALA A 238 -3.69 -23.10 0.32
N LEU A 239 -4.82 -22.39 0.26
CA LEU A 239 -5.46 -22.00 -1.00
C LEU A 239 -4.54 -21.13 -1.87
N CYS A 240 -3.86 -20.14 -1.28
CA CYS A 240 -2.89 -19.33 -2.00
C CYS A 240 -1.77 -20.18 -2.59
N ILE A 241 -1.18 -21.10 -1.80
CA ILE A 241 -0.14 -22.02 -2.29
C ILE A 241 -0.67 -22.87 -3.45
N PHE A 242 -1.86 -23.44 -3.31
CA PHE A 242 -2.48 -24.26 -4.34
C PHE A 242 -2.69 -23.48 -5.65
N LEU A 243 -3.20 -22.25 -5.57
CA LEU A 243 -3.38 -21.37 -6.74
C LEU A 243 -2.04 -21.02 -7.40
N TYR A 244 -0.96 -20.88 -6.62
CA TYR A 244 0.36 -20.55 -7.13
C TYR A 244 1.15 -21.75 -7.68
N HIS A 245 0.78 -22.97 -7.30
CA HIS A 245 1.40 -24.23 -7.71
C HIS A 245 0.31 -25.21 -8.21
N PRO A 246 -0.30 -24.95 -9.38
CA PRO A 246 -1.33 -25.83 -9.91
C PRO A 246 -0.76 -27.24 -10.16
N PRO A 247 -1.41 -28.31 -9.67
CA PRO A 247 -1.02 -29.68 -9.97
C PRO A 247 -1.24 -29.93 -11.47
N GLY A 248 -0.15 -30.10 -12.23
CA GLY A 248 -0.20 -30.22 -13.69
C GLY A 248 0.64 -29.20 -14.46
N GLY A 249 1.42 -28.34 -13.78
CA GLY A 249 2.58 -27.65 -14.35
C GLY A 249 2.30 -26.90 -15.65
N ARG A 250 1.50 -25.83 -15.59
CA ARG A 250 1.25 -25.01 -16.79
C ARG A 250 1.15 -23.52 -16.53
N TRP A 251 2.05 -22.99 -15.70
CA TRP A 251 2.52 -21.61 -15.83
C TRP A 251 3.96 -21.72 -16.29
N ASP A 252 4.20 -21.29 -17.53
CA ASP A 252 5.43 -21.42 -18.32
C ASP A 252 6.67 -20.84 -17.60
N ASP A 253 7.21 -21.54 -16.60
CA ASP A 253 8.52 -21.26 -16.00
C ASP A 253 9.67 -21.78 -16.92
N SER A 254 9.32 -22.47 -18.00
CA SER A 254 10.26 -23.16 -18.89
C SER A 254 10.99 -22.25 -19.89
N LYS A 255 10.56 -21.00 -20.10
CA LYS A 255 11.22 -20.08 -21.05
C LYS A 255 12.08 -18.96 -20.45
N ARG A 256 12.25 -18.92 -19.12
CA ARG A 256 13.14 -17.92 -18.46
C ARG A 256 14.05 -18.47 -17.36
N GLN A 257 14.10 -19.78 -17.16
CA GLN A 257 15.19 -20.44 -16.44
C GLN A 257 16.40 -20.62 -17.38
N GLY A 258 16.97 -19.51 -17.86
CA GLY A 258 18.40 -19.50 -18.02
C GLY A 258 18.99 -19.68 -16.63
N SER A 259 19.85 -20.68 -16.46
CA SER A 259 20.64 -20.96 -15.27
C SER A 259 21.36 -19.70 -14.81
N THR A 260 20.68 -18.87 -14.00
CA THR A 260 21.37 -17.86 -13.22
C THR A 260 22.07 -18.61 -12.09
N PRO A 261 23.37 -18.40 -11.87
CA PRO A 261 24.07 -19.02 -10.74
C PRO A 261 23.30 -18.69 -9.45
N LEU A 262 23.38 -19.54 -8.41
CA LEU A 262 22.78 -19.29 -7.09
C LEU A 262 23.11 -17.86 -6.67
N SER A 263 22.17 -16.94 -6.91
CA SER A 263 22.36 -15.54 -6.60
C SER A 263 22.26 -15.43 -5.09
N LEU A 264 23.14 -14.64 -4.48
CA LEU A 264 23.02 -14.32 -3.05
C LEU A 264 21.59 -13.88 -2.69
N VAL A 265 20.89 -13.21 -3.61
CA VAL A 265 19.49 -12.80 -3.46
C VAL A 265 18.54 -14.01 -3.32
N SER A 266 18.69 -15.06 -4.12
CA SER A 266 17.81 -16.23 -4.04
C SER A 266 18.06 -17.04 -2.77
N VAL A 267 19.32 -17.13 -2.31
CA VAL A 267 19.66 -17.75 -1.03
C VAL A 267 19.06 -16.97 0.14
N LEU A 268 19.24 -15.64 0.16
CA LEU A 268 18.68 -14.77 1.20
C LEU A 268 17.15 -14.84 1.26
N LEU A 269 16.47 -14.85 0.11
CA LEU A 269 15.01 -14.99 0.06
C LEU A 269 14.54 -16.36 0.58
N THR A 270 15.27 -17.42 0.26
CA THR A 270 14.95 -18.78 0.73
C THR A 270 15.14 -18.89 2.24
N LEU A 271 16.23 -18.34 2.78
CA LEU A 271 16.49 -18.28 4.21
C LEU A 271 15.42 -17.46 4.94
N ALA A 272 15.00 -16.34 4.37
CA ALA A 272 13.95 -15.51 4.95
C ALA A 272 12.59 -16.22 4.97
N TYR A 273 12.25 -16.95 3.90
CA TYR A 273 11.05 -17.79 3.86
C TYR A 273 11.09 -18.88 4.95
N LEU A 274 12.21 -19.60 5.08
CA LEU A 274 12.45 -20.55 6.17
C LEU A 274 12.30 -19.89 7.55
N GLY A 275 12.89 -18.72 7.73
CA GLY A 275 12.76 -17.93 8.96
C GLY A 275 11.31 -17.58 9.29
N SER A 276 10.50 -17.23 8.29
CA SER A 276 9.07 -16.98 8.50
C SER A 276 8.32 -18.23 8.97
N LEU A 277 8.63 -19.42 8.44
CA LEU A 277 8.02 -20.68 8.88
C LEU A 277 8.42 -21.04 10.32
N VAL A 278 9.71 -20.90 10.66
CA VAL A 278 10.20 -21.12 12.03
C VAL A 278 9.49 -20.18 13.00
N LEU A 279 9.33 -18.90 12.65
CA LEU A 279 8.63 -17.94 13.49
C LEU A 279 7.15 -18.28 13.70
N HIS A 280 6.44 -18.81 12.69
CA HIS A 280 5.06 -19.31 12.90
C HIS A 280 5.01 -20.45 13.93
N ILE A 281 5.93 -21.41 13.83
CA ILE A 281 5.98 -22.57 14.74
C ILE A 281 6.31 -22.10 16.15
N VAL A 282 7.33 -21.25 16.29
CA VAL A 282 7.76 -20.71 17.59
C VAL A 282 6.65 -19.90 18.23
N TYR A 283 5.95 -19.05 17.48
CA TYR A 283 4.85 -18.23 18.00
C TYR A 283 3.68 -19.07 18.54
N LEU A 284 3.42 -20.25 17.95
CA LEU A 284 2.34 -21.14 18.38
C LEU A 284 2.74 -22.08 19.53
N THR A 285 4.02 -22.46 19.63
CA THR A 285 4.48 -23.49 20.56
C THR A 285 5.21 -22.94 21.79
N VAL A 286 5.88 -21.80 21.68
CA VAL A 286 6.74 -21.25 22.73
C VAL A 286 6.08 -20.03 23.39
N ARG A 287 6.08 -20.00 24.73
CA ARG A 287 5.66 -18.80 25.47
C ARG A 287 6.74 -17.71 25.36
N PRO A 288 6.36 -16.45 25.12
CA PRO A 288 7.34 -15.37 25.03
C PRO A 288 8.08 -15.20 26.38
N PRO A 289 9.38 -14.86 26.36
CA PRO A 289 10.13 -14.62 27.59
C PRO A 289 9.49 -13.50 28.43
N GLU A 290 9.37 -13.67 29.75
CA GLU A 290 8.73 -12.68 30.64
C GLU A 290 9.41 -11.30 30.60
N ARG A 291 10.72 -11.27 30.33
CA ARG A 291 11.49 -10.02 30.17
C ARG A 291 11.13 -9.24 28.90
N TYR A 292 10.64 -9.91 27.85
CA TYR A 292 10.29 -9.31 26.55
C TYR A 292 9.02 -9.94 25.97
N PRO A 293 7.82 -9.53 26.42
CA PRO A 293 6.56 -10.14 26.01
C PRO A 293 6.26 -9.99 24.51
N PHE A 294 6.80 -8.95 23.85
CA PHE A 294 6.51 -8.60 22.45
C PHE A 294 7.63 -8.99 21.47
N LEU A 295 8.56 -9.84 21.89
CA LEU A 295 9.74 -10.19 21.09
C LEU A 295 9.37 -10.81 19.74
N PHE A 296 8.45 -11.78 19.74
CA PHE A 296 8.09 -12.49 18.51
C PHE A 296 7.37 -11.57 17.52
N GLU A 297 6.48 -10.71 17.99
CA GLU A 297 5.81 -9.70 17.16
C GLU A 297 6.84 -8.76 16.53
N ALA A 298 7.82 -8.29 17.32
CA ALA A 298 8.89 -7.43 16.81
C ALA A 298 9.75 -8.13 15.74
N LEU A 299 10.07 -9.42 15.89
CA LEU A 299 10.83 -10.20 14.89
C LEU A 299 10.04 -10.37 13.59
N ILE A 300 8.73 -10.70 13.69
CA ILE A 300 7.84 -10.79 12.53
C ILE A 300 7.79 -9.44 11.80
N MET A 301 7.61 -8.34 12.53
CA MET A 301 7.55 -7.00 11.94
C MET A 301 8.87 -6.59 11.29
N LEU A 302 10.02 -6.90 11.91
CA LEU A 302 11.35 -6.62 11.35
C LEU A 302 11.58 -7.38 10.03
N LEU A 303 11.23 -8.67 10.00
CA LEU A 303 11.38 -9.50 8.80
C LEU A 303 10.47 -8.99 7.67
N SER A 304 9.19 -8.75 7.96
CA SER A 304 8.23 -8.24 6.96
C SER A 304 8.59 -6.84 6.47
N PHE A 305 8.98 -5.92 7.36
CA PHE A 305 9.39 -4.56 7.01
C PHE A 305 10.58 -4.58 6.03
N SER A 306 11.59 -5.40 6.30
CA SER A 306 12.77 -5.53 5.43
C SER A 306 12.37 -5.94 4.01
N HIS A 307 11.44 -6.88 3.86
CA HIS A 307 10.94 -7.29 2.55
C HIS A 307 10.11 -6.20 1.86
N PHE A 308 9.25 -5.49 2.60
CA PHE A 308 8.46 -4.41 2.04
C PHE A 308 9.33 -3.24 1.55
N VAL A 309 10.42 -2.91 2.24
CA VAL A 309 11.39 -1.89 1.79
C VAL A 309 12.10 -2.33 0.51
N LEU A 310 12.61 -3.55 0.47
CA LEU A 310 13.26 -4.09 -0.73
C LEU A 310 12.30 -4.11 -1.92
N PHE A 311 11.06 -4.51 -1.69
CA PHE A 311 10.01 -4.51 -2.69
C PHE A 311 9.68 -3.09 -3.17
N ALA A 312 9.50 -2.12 -2.28
CA ALA A 312 9.25 -0.73 -2.63
C ALA A 312 10.39 -0.11 -3.46
N PHE A 313 11.64 -0.42 -3.13
CA PHE A 313 12.79 0.02 -3.92
C PHE A 313 12.80 -0.62 -5.32
N HIS A 314 12.51 -1.92 -5.40
CA HIS A 314 12.41 -2.63 -6.67
C HIS A 314 11.29 -2.05 -7.57
N THR A 315 10.11 -1.78 -7.03
CA THR A 315 8.99 -1.23 -7.80
C THR A 315 9.21 0.22 -8.20
N ASN A 316 9.91 1.02 -7.38
CA ASN A 316 10.30 2.38 -7.75
C ASN A 316 11.30 2.37 -8.90
N THR A 317 12.37 1.58 -8.80
CA THR A 317 13.38 1.47 -9.87
C THR A 317 12.75 0.99 -11.19
N LYS A 318 11.85 -0.01 -11.14
CA LYS A 318 11.09 -0.46 -12.32
C LYS A 318 10.23 0.64 -12.94
N GLN A 319 9.54 1.44 -12.13
CA GLN A 319 8.74 2.55 -12.60
C GLN A 319 9.59 3.57 -13.38
N TRP A 320 10.78 3.91 -12.89
CA TRP A 320 11.70 4.81 -13.58
C TRP A 320 12.28 4.23 -14.87
N MET A 321 12.57 2.93 -14.90
CA MET A 321 13.04 2.24 -16.12
C MET A 321 12.00 2.29 -17.26
N LEU A 322 10.70 2.24 -16.95
CA LEU A 322 9.62 2.40 -17.94
C LEU A 322 9.65 3.80 -18.57
N SER A 323 9.95 4.82 -17.76
CA SER A 323 10.04 6.21 -18.21
C SER A 323 11.21 6.44 -19.18
N GLY A 324 12.37 5.82 -18.92
CA GLY A 324 13.56 5.97 -19.76
C GLY A 324 13.31 5.54 -21.21
N HIS A 325 12.56 4.45 -21.40
CA HIS A 325 12.18 3.97 -22.73
C HIS A 325 11.20 4.92 -23.45
N LEU A 326 10.24 5.48 -22.72
CA LEU A 326 9.24 6.41 -23.27
C LEU A 326 9.85 7.75 -23.66
N ILE A 327 10.73 8.32 -22.83
CA ILE A 327 11.41 9.60 -23.09
C ILE A 327 12.38 9.47 -24.27
N GLY A 328 13.08 8.32 -24.40
CA GLY A 328 13.94 8.04 -25.55
C GLY A 328 13.17 7.98 -26.87
N SER A 329 11.98 7.36 -26.87
CA SER A 329 11.13 7.24 -28.06
C SER A 329 10.51 8.58 -28.49
N ASP A 330 10.13 9.44 -27.55
CA ASP A 330 9.52 10.75 -27.84
C ASP A 330 10.54 11.76 -28.41
N LYS A 331 11.83 11.62 -28.04
CA LYS A 331 12.92 12.40 -28.67
C LYS A 331 13.16 11.99 -30.13
N GLY A 332 13.06 10.70 -30.45
CA GLY A 332 13.20 10.21 -31.83
C GLY A 332 12.08 10.65 -32.77
N LYS A 333 10.87 10.89 -32.24
CA LYS A 333 9.72 11.38 -33.04
C LYS A 333 9.70 12.88 -33.29
N LYS A 334 10.51 13.68 -32.58
CA LYS A 334 10.64 15.13 -32.81
C LYS A 334 11.77 15.50 -33.77
N GLN A 335 12.53 14.51 -34.27
CA GLN A 335 13.62 14.70 -35.23
C GLN A 335 13.24 14.30 -36.67
N HIS A 336 11.99 13.92 -36.89
CA HIS A 336 11.35 13.78 -38.20
C HIS A 336 10.12 14.69 -38.23
#